data_AF-A0A3D0P1L4-F1
#
_entry.id   AF-A0A3D0P1L4-F1
#
_cell.length_a   1.000
_cell.length_b   1.000
_cell.length_c   1.000
_cell.angle_alpha   90.00
_cell.angle_beta   90.00
_cell.angle_gamma   90.00
#
_symmetry.space_group_name_H-M   'P 1'
#
loop_
_entity.id
_entity.type
_entity.pdbx_description
1 polymer ?
#
loop_
_entity_poly.entity_id
_entity_poly.type
_entity_poly.pdbx_seq_one_letter_code
_entity_poly.pdbx_strand_id
1 'polypeptide(L)'
;MADKFESIKTAGQTKLSAFARFAWFAVAYNLLVILWGVFLRASHSGDGCGQHWITCHGEPIPSAPELKTLIEFSHRVTSLLAGFIVIALVIWAFRRFPKRHLVRRLALLSLFFIIVEGAIGGGLVLTG
;
A
#
# COMPACT_ATOMS: atom_id res chain seq x y z
N MET A 1 13.93 -39.32 19.65
CA MET A 1 14.70 -38.23 18.98
C MET A 1 14.13 -37.87 17.59
N ALA A 2 13.60 -38.83 16.81
CA ALA A 2 12.90 -38.56 15.55
C ALA A 2 11.54 -37.83 15.76
N ASP A 3 10.89 -38.15 16.86
CA ASP A 3 9.69 -37.56 17.47
C ASP A 3 9.76 -36.03 17.65
N LYS A 4 10.93 -35.48 18.02
CA LYS A 4 11.13 -34.02 18.13
C LYS A 4 11.22 -33.33 16.76
N PHE A 5 11.70 -34.04 15.74
CA PHE A 5 11.88 -33.50 14.39
C PHE A 5 10.54 -33.42 13.64
N GLU A 6 9.63 -34.36 13.89
CA GLU A 6 8.26 -34.33 13.35
C GLU A 6 7.46 -33.14 13.91
N SER A 7 7.60 -32.85 15.21
CA SER A 7 6.95 -31.70 15.87
C SER A 7 7.39 -30.34 15.30
N ILE A 8 8.66 -30.19 14.89
CA ILE A 8 9.14 -28.97 14.21
C ILE A 8 8.56 -28.85 12.79
N LYS A 9 8.41 -29.97 12.06
CA LYS A 9 7.78 -29.95 10.73
C LYS A 9 6.31 -29.57 10.78
N THR A 10 5.58 -29.97 11.83
CA THR A 10 4.16 -29.62 11.99
C THR A 10 3.95 -28.16 12.44
N ALA A 11 4.85 -27.61 13.27
CA ALA A 11 4.78 -26.20 13.69
C ALA A 11 4.95 -25.19 12.53
N GLY A 12 5.61 -25.60 11.44
CA GLY A 12 5.84 -24.78 10.24
C GLY A 12 4.73 -24.84 9.18
N GLN A 13 3.71 -25.69 9.35
CA GLN A 13 2.62 -25.89 8.38
C GLN A 13 1.30 -25.28 8.87
N THR A 14 1.33 -24.06 9.41
CA THR A 14 0.10 -23.27 9.50
C THR A 14 -0.31 -22.90 8.08
N LYS A 15 -1.30 -23.60 7.50
CA LYS A 15 -1.96 -23.13 6.28
C LYS A 15 -2.30 -21.66 6.50
N LEU A 16 -1.67 -20.74 5.76
CA LEU A 16 -1.98 -19.32 5.89
C LEU A 16 -3.49 -19.19 5.71
N SER A 17 -4.16 -18.66 6.73
CA SER A 17 -5.57 -18.32 6.60
C SER A 17 -5.75 -17.40 5.40
N ALA A 18 -6.90 -17.43 4.73
CA ALA A 18 -7.17 -16.55 3.60
C ALA A 18 -6.87 -15.07 3.93
N PHE A 19 -7.11 -14.69 5.20
CA PHE A 19 -6.73 -13.40 5.75
C PHE A 19 -5.22 -13.16 5.76
N ALA A 20 -4.41 -14.12 6.21
CA ALA A 20 -2.96 -14.00 6.22
C ALA A 20 -2.38 -13.92 4.79
N ARG A 21 -2.94 -14.66 3.82
CA ARG A 21 -2.55 -14.52 2.39
C ARG A 21 -2.85 -13.12 1.88
N PHE A 22 -4.01 -12.57 2.21
CA PHE A 22 -4.40 -11.22 1.83
C PHE A 22 -3.54 -10.14 2.50
N ALA A 23 -3.19 -10.33 3.78
CA ALA A 23 -2.26 -9.44 4.48
C ALA A 23 -0.87 -9.43 3.83
N TRP A 24 -0.34 -10.60 3.47
CA TRP A 24 0.93 -10.70 2.73
C TRP A 24 0.86 -10.07 1.34
N PHE A 25 -0.26 -10.24 0.63
CA PHE A 25 -0.51 -9.55 -0.63
C PHE A 25 -0.50 -8.02 -0.45
N ALA A 26 -1.17 -7.51 0.59
CA ALA A 26 -1.18 -6.07 0.89
C ALA A 26 0.24 -5.56 1.16
N VAL A 27 1.06 -6.30 1.92
CA VAL A 27 2.47 -5.94 2.17
C VAL A 27 3.26 -5.90 0.86
N ALA A 28 3.17 -6.95 0.04
CA ALA A 28 3.87 -7.00 -1.24
C ALA A 28 3.44 -5.85 -2.17
N TYR A 29 2.15 -5.55 -2.21
CA TYR A 29 1.62 -4.44 -3.00
C TYR A 29 2.16 -3.09 -2.53
N ASN A 30 2.15 -2.80 -1.23
CA ASN A 30 2.70 -1.56 -0.69
C ASN A 30 4.19 -1.41 -1.02
N LEU A 31 4.98 -2.48 -0.93
CA LEU A 31 6.39 -2.45 -1.32
C LEU A 31 6.58 -2.12 -2.81
N LEU A 32 5.73 -2.67 -3.69
CA LEU A 32 5.76 -2.33 -5.11
C LEU A 32 5.42 -0.86 -5.36
N VAL A 33 4.43 -0.30 -4.65
CA VAL A 33 4.07 1.13 -4.76
C VAL A 33 5.22 2.03 -4.30
N ILE A 34 5.87 1.69 -3.18
CA ILE A 34 7.03 2.44 -2.67
C ILE A 34 8.19 2.41 -3.69
N LEU A 35 8.50 1.23 -4.24
CA LEU A 35 9.54 1.08 -5.25
C LEU A 35 9.21 1.87 -6.53
N TRP A 36 7.95 1.87 -6.94
CA TRP A 36 7.49 2.70 -8.05
C TRP A 36 7.72 4.18 -7.74
N GLY A 37 7.35 4.68 -6.56
CA GLY A 37 7.62 6.06 -6.16
C GLY A 37 9.12 6.44 -6.14
N VAL A 38 10.00 5.50 -5.75
CA VAL A 38 11.45 5.69 -5.84
C VAL A 38 11.90 5.79 -7.30
N PHE A 39 11.37 4.93 -8.17
CA PHE A 39 11.64 4.96 -9.60
C PHE A 39 11.23 6.29 -10.25
N LEU A 40 10.09 6.87 -9.86
CA LEU A 40 9.66 8.19 -10.35
C LEU A 40 10.66 9.30 -10.01
N ARG A 41 11.19 9.30 -8.78
CA ARG A 41 12.21 10.26 -8.37
C ARG A 41 13.52 10.06 -9.11
N ALA A 42 13.97 8.81 -9.25
CA ALA A 42 15.20 8.47 -9.96
C ALA A 42 15.12 8.78 -11.47
N SER A 43 13.94 8.66 -12.07
CA SER A 43 13.68 8.96 -13.48
C SER A 43 13.39 10.45 -13.76
N HIS A 44 13.54 11.34 -12.77
CA HIS A 44 13.23 12.77 -12.89
C HIS A 44 11.84 13.04 -13.50
N SER A 45 10.87 12.19 -13.12
CA SER A 45 9.47 12.26 -13.54
C SER A 45 8.52 12.51 -12.37
N GLY A 46 9.06 12.90 -11.21
CA GLY A 46 8.28 13.20 -9.99
C GLY A 46 7.60 14.58 -9.99
N ASP A 47 7.73 15.32 -11.09
CA ASP A 47 7.27 16.69 -11.33
C ASP A 47 6.33 16.79 -12.55
N GLY A 48 5.88 15.66 -13.10
CA GLY A 48 5.05 15.58 -14.30
C GLY A 48 3.63 16.18 -14.16
N CYS A 49 3.08 16.24 -12.95
CA CYS A 49 1.79 16.88 -12.63
C CYS A 49 1.95 18.25 -11.93
N GLY A 50 3.17 18.73 -11.73
CA GLY A 50 3.47 19.98 -11.02
C GLY A 50 2.96 20.01 -9.58
N GLN A 51 2.63 21.21 -9.07
CA GLN A 51 2.16 21.40 -7.68
C GLN A 51 0.68 21.03 -7.44
N HIS A 52 0.03 20.37 -8.41
CA HIS A 52 -1.35 19.94 -8.25
C HIS A 52 -1.38 18.51 -7.71
N TRP A 53 -1.98 18.31 -6.54
CA TRP A 53 -1.95 17.03 -5.81
C TRP A 53 -3.23 16.17 -6.01
N ILE A 54 -4.40 16.78 -6.20
CA ILE A 54 -5.68 16.08 -6.52
C ILE A 54 -5.92 15.97 -8.02
N THR A 55 -5.58 17.03 -8.75
CA THR A 55 -5.69 17.12 -10.21
C THR A 55 -4.31 17.13 -10.82
N CYS A 56 -4.18 16.75 -12.09
CA CYS A 56 -2.95 16.86 -12.84
C CYS A 56 -3.19 17.89 -13.94
N HIS A 57 -2.55 19.07 -13.87
CA HIS A 57 -2.81 20.20 -14.78
C HIS A 57 -4.29 20.65 -14.86
N GLY A 58 -5.03 20.51 -13.76
CA GLY A 58 -6.46 20.89 -13.70
C GLY A 58 -7.44 19.80 -14.15
N GLU A 59 -6.95 18.69 -14.71
CA GLU A 59 -7.78 17.58 -15.19
C GLU A 59 -7.57 16.33 -14.32
N PRO A 60 -8.62 15.57 -13.97
CA PRO A 60 -8.48 14.30 -13.26
C PRO A 60 -7.97 13.15 -14.15
N ILE A 61 -8.12 13.26 -15.47
CA ILE A 61 -7.59 12.32 -16.48
C ILE A 61 -6.91 13.16 -17.55
N PRO A 62 -5.58 13.08 -17.74
CA PRO A 62 -4.90 13.92 -18.71
C PRO A 62 -5.31 13.56 -20.14
N SER A 63 -5.88 14.53 -20.86
CA SER A 63 -6.38 14.38 -22.23
C SER A 63 -5.27 14.32 -23.29
N ALA A 64 -4.08 14.85 -22.98
CA ALA A 64 -2.86 14.80 -23.79
C ALA A 64 -1.61 14.68 -22.89
N PRO A 65 -1.34 13.51 -22.28
CA PRO A 65 -0.27 13.37 -21.31
C PRO A 65 1.11 13.30 -21.97
N GLU A 66 2.06 14.10 -21.51
CA GLU A 66 3.48 13.78 -21.70
C GLU A 66 3.84 12.51 -20.91
N LEU A 67 4.91 11.83 -21.33
CA LEU A 67 5.31 10.55 -20.73
C LEU A 67 5.50 10.66 -19.20
N LYS A 68 6.06 11.78 -18.73
CA LYS A 68 6.26 12.07 -17.30
C LYS A 68 4.95 12.16 -16.53
N THR A 69 3.96 12.87 -17.08
CA THR A 69 2.61 13.02 -16.51
C THR A 69 1.91 11.68 -16.37
N LEU A 70 2.03 10.81 -17.37
CA LEU A 70 1.43 9.47 -17.32
C LEU A 70 2.05 8.60 -16.22
N ILE A 71 3.38 8.65 -16.08
CA ILE A 71 4.10 7.92 -15.04
C ILE A 71 3.69 8.41 -13.64
N GLU A 72 3.63 9.73 -13.43
CA GLU A 72 3.19 10.29 -12.14
C GLU A 72 1.74 9.96 -11.80
N PHE A 73 0.85 10.09 -12.78
CA PHE A 73 -0.56 9.72 -12.61
C PHE A 73 -0.71 8.24 -12.24
N SER A 74 0.04 7.34 -12.90
CA SER A 74 0.00 5.90 -12.58
C SER A 74 0.45 5.60 -11.14
N HIS A 75 1.45 6.33 -10.63
CA HIS A 75 1.89 6.21 -9.25
C HIS A 75 0.82 6.67 -8.26
N ARG A 76 0.13 7.78 -8.55
CA ARG A 76 -0.98 8.27 -7.73
C ARG A 76 -2.14 7.27 -7.68
N VAL A 77 -2.52 6.70 -8.84
CA VAL A 77 -3.58 5.69 -8.92
C VAL A 77 -3.23 4.42 -8.14
N THR A 78 -2.00 3.91 -8.30
CA THR A 78 -1.54 2.73 -7.56
C THR A 78 -1.46 2.99 -6.05
N SER A 79 -1.08 4.18 -5.63
CA SER A 79 -1.08 4.60 -4.21
C SER A 79 -2.50 4.67 -3.63
N LEU A 80 -3.47 5.21 -4.38
CA LEU A 80 -4.88 5.19 -3.99
C LEU A 80 -5.40 3.76 -3.84
N LEU A 81 -5.04 2.87 -4.77
CA LEU A 81 -5.41 1.46 -4.70
C LEU A 81 -4.80 0.76 -3.49
N ALA A 82 -3.56 1.09 -3.10
CA ALA A 82 -2.95 0.59 -1.87
C ALA A 82 -3.78 0.97 -0.63
N GLY A 83 -4.25 2.23 -0.57
CA GLY A 83 -5.18 2.71 0.46
C GLY A 83 -6.44 1.86 0.55
N PHE A 84 -7.10 1.58 -0.59
CA PHE A 84 -8.29 0.74 -0.64
C PHE A 84 -8.02 -0.70 -0.18
N ILE A 85 -6.88 -1.29 -0.55
CA ILE A 85 -6.47 -2.63 -0.12
C ILE A 85 -6.33 -2.67 1.42
N VAL A 86 -5.72 -1.66 2.03
CA VAL A 86 -5.57 -1.58 3.49
C VAL A 86 -6.92 -1.36 4.18
N ILE A 87 -7.82 -0.54 3.61
CA ILE A 87 -9.18 -0.38 4.14
C ILE A 87 -9.93 -1.72 4.10
N ALA A 88 -9.84 -2.48 3.00
CA ALA A 88 -10.43 -3.80 2.90
C ALA A 88 -9.86 -4.77 3.95
N LEU A 89 -8.54 -4.72 4.20
CA LEU A 89 -7.88 -5.50 5.25
C LEU A 89 -8.45 -5.17 6.63
N VAL A 90 -8.65 -3.88 6.94
CA VAL A 90 -9.25 -3.43 8.21
C VAL A 90 -10.68 -3.93 8.34
N ILE A 91 -11.53 -3.73 7.33
CA ILE A 91 -12.91 -4.19 7.36
C ILE A 91 -12.97 -5.70 7.59
N TRP A 92 -12.14 -6.47 6.89
CA TRP A 92 -12.09 -7.92 7.05
C TRP A 92 -11.59 -8.34 8.43
N ALA A 93 -10.57 -7.65 8.98
CA ALA A 93 -10.08 -7.88 10.32
C ALA A 93 -11.17 -7.64 11.39
N PHE A 94 -12.00 -6.62 11.20
CA PHE A 94 -13.11 -6.30 12.10
C PHE A 94 -14.26 -7.30 12.03
N ARG A 95 -14.52 -7.88 10.84
CA ARG A 95 -15.54 -8.92 10.66
C ARG A 95 -15.11 -10.29 11.16
N ARG A 96 -13.82 -10.64 11.03
CA ARG A 96 -13.32 -12.00 11.32
C ARG A 96 -12.85 -12.19 12.77
N PHE A 97 -12.29 -11.16 13.40
CA PHE A 97 -11.65 -11.29 14.72
C PHE A 97 -12.48 -10.65 15.86
N PRO A 98 -12.50 -11.27 17.05
CA PRO A 98 -13.23 -10.76 18.20
C PRO A 98 -12.70 -9.40 18.68
N LYS A 99 -13.52 -8.68 19.46
CA LYS A 99 -13.12 -7.41 20.10
C LYS A 99 -11.89 -7.68 21.00
N ARG A 100 -10.89 -6.79 20.97
CA ARG A 100 -9.55 -6.88 21.62
C ARG A 100 -8.49 -7.79 20.96
N HIS A 101 -8.76 -8.42 19.83
CA HIS A 101 -7.71 -9.19 19.14
C HIS A 101 -6.60 -8.29 18.60
N LEU A 102 -5.33 -8.69 18.77
CA LEU A 102 -4.14 -7.93 18.33
C LEU A 102 -4.21 -7.54 16.84
N VAL A 103 -4.72 -8.44 16.00
CA VAL A 103 -4.89 -8.20 14.55
C VAL A 103 -5.74 -6.96 14.24
N ARG A 104 -6.75 -6.63 15.05
CA ARG A 104 -7.55 -5.41 14.83
C ARG A 104 -6.75 -4.15 15.14
N ARG A 105 -5.92 -4.18 16.18
CA ARG A 105 -5.02 -3.05 16.52
C ARG A 105 -3.96 -2.87 15.43
N LEU A 106 -3.36 -3.96 14.97
CA LEU A 106 -2.36 -3.92 13.88
C LEU A 106 -2.98 -3.44 12.57
N ALA A 107 -4.19 -3.89 12.21
CA ALA A 107 -4.87 -3.42 11.01
C ALA A 107 -5.19 -1.92 11.07
N LEU A 108 -5.67 -1.41 12.23
CA LEU A 108 -5.85 0.04 12.43
C LEU A 108 -4.54 0.81 12.33
N LEU A 109 -3.46 0.25 12.89
CA LEU A 109 -2.14 0.85 12.81
C LEU A 109 -1.65 0.92 11.35
N SER A 110 -1.88 -0.12 10.55
CA SER A 110 -1.58 -0.09 9.11
C SER A 110 -2.37 1.00 8.37
N LEU A 111 -3.66 1.18 8.72
CA LEU A 111 -4.46 2.27 8.15
C LEU A 111 -3.94 3.66 8.56
N PHE A 112 -3.50 3.80 9.80
CA PHE A 112 -2.85 5.04 10.24
C PHE A 112 -1.58 5.32 9.42
N PHE A 113 -0.71 4.32 9.26
CA PHE A 113 0.53 4.48 8.50
C PHE A 113 0.29 4.84 7.03
N ILE A 114 -0.69 4.23 6.35
CA ILE A 114 -0.95 4.54 4.93
C ILE A 114 -1.51 5.96 4.75
N ILE A 115 -2.28 6.46 5.72
CA ILE A 115 -2.76 7.86 5.71
C ILE A 115 -1.58 8.82 5.89
N VAL A 116 -0.69 8.53 6.84
CA VAL A 116 0.52 9.33 7.10
C VAL A 116 1.44 9.32 5.87
N GLU A 117 1.64 8.15 5.25
CA GLU A 117 2.43 8.01 4.03
C GLU A 117 1.87 8.85 2.89
N GLY A 118 0.55 8.77 2.64
CA GLY A 118 -0.12 9.59 1.64
C GLY A 118 -0.04 11.09 1.92
N ALA A 119 -0.16 11.49 3.19
CA ALA A 119 -0.02 12.89 3.60
C ALA A 119 1.41 13.41 3.40
N ILE A 120 2.43 12.63 3.74
CA ILE A 120 3.84 12.98 3.50
C ILE A 120 4.11 13.08 2.00
N GLY A 121 3.61 12.13 1.20
CA GLY A 121 3.76 12.14 -0.26
C GLY A 121 3.11 13.37 -0.90
N GLY A 122 1.88 13.71 -0.50
CA GLY A 122 1.18 14.91 -0.96
C GLY A 122 1.86 16.21 -0.50
N GLY A 123 2.36 16.25 0.74
CA GLY A 123 3.12 17.37 1.27
C GLY A 123 4.39 17.65 0.46
N LEU A 124 5.13 16.60 0.08
CA LEU A 124 6.36 16.71 -0.71
C LEU A 124 6.13 17.34 -2.10
N VAL A 125 4.98 17.07 -2.73
CA VAL A 125 4.60 17.66 -4.02
C VAL A 125 4.24 19.14 -3.89
N LEU A 126 3.70 19.56 -2.74
CA LEU A 126 3.30 20.95 -2.50
C LEU A 126 4.46 21.83 -2.02
N THR A 127 5.44 21.26 -1.31
CA THR A 127 6.59 22.00 -0.75
C THR A 127 7.87 21.83 -1.56
N GLY A 128 7.88 20.94 -2.56
CA GLY A 128 9.03 20.60 -3.40
C GLY A 128 9.10 21.39 -4.69
#